data_AF-S6G8E9-F1
#
_entry.id   AF-S6G8E9-F1
#
_cell.length_a   1.000
_cell.length_b   1.000
_cell.length_c   1.000
_cell.angle_alpha   90.00
_cell.angle_beta   90.00
_cell.angle_gamma   90.00
#
_symmetry.space_group_name_H-M   'P 1'
#
loop_
_entity.id
_entity.type
_entity.pdbx_description
1 polymer ?
#
loop_
_entity_poly.entity_id
_entity_poly.type
_entity_poly.pdbx_seq_one_letter_code
_entity_poly.pdbx_strand_id
1 'polypeptide(L)'
;MKKFIIPFKNKLLIASGSLVLLGGGTAGTTVAVVNKISKDKQEEMFNSIWKENFSNKLIDKIYHKNLINQLNKELKQHKLSTVSLVDSSLLDTTLEGKTTIKVLRNKKEVELELGTFLSNNKNAEFNEDQTICTDIGWQVGNINNVLNNTKEFLIAPNVMPKTVKQVPDKLPWFINALFTTFKDNENEKIEGIQNWDTSNIVSMFYVFQGAKKFDQNINNWNTSNSMILQGVFWNAESFNQPLNDWDVSKVINLNLLFSGAKRFNQHLDKWDTSNAIQMISTFKNTEDFNGNITIRNLSFLPL
;
A
#
# COMPACT_ATOMS: atom_id res chain seq x y z
N MET A 1 35.31 -23.48 -14.57
CA MET A 1 34.05 -23.67 -13.81
C MET A 1 33.64 -22.34 -13.17
N LYS A 2 32.39 -21.90 -13.44
CA LYS A 2 31.45 -21.01 -12.69
C LYS A 2 32.03 -19.90 -11.77
N LYS A 3 31.49 -18.68 -11.63
CA LYS A 3 30.33 -17.93 -12.15
C LYS A 3 30.48 -16.48 -11.63
N PHE A 4 30.15 -15.50 -12.48
CA PHE A 4 29.49 -14.20 -12.26
C PHE A 4 29.33 -13.60 -10.85
N ILE A 5 29.66 -12.30 -10.73
CA ILE A 5 28.75 -11.25 -10.22
C ILE A 5 28.96 -9.97 -11.06
N ILE A 6 27.91 -9.51 -11.75
CA ILE A 6 27.83 -8.19 -12.41
C ILE A 6 27.02 -7.26 -11.50
N PRO A 7 27.51 -6.06 -11.15
CA PRO A 7 26.65 -5.02 -10.59
C PRO A 7 26.08 -4.15 -11.73
N PHE A 8 24.79 -4.29 -12.01
CA PHE A 8 24.06 -3.32 -12.83
C PHE A 8 23.92 -1.99 -12.05
N LYS A 9 24.76 -1.00 -12.39
CA LYS A 9 24.54 0.42 -12.09
C LYS A 9 24.27 1.13 -13.41
N ASN A 10 23.04 1.08 -13.91
CA ASN A 10 22.62 1.98 -14.98
C ASN A 10 22.33 3.37 -14.37
N LYS A 11 23.40 4.14 -14.13
CA LYS A 11 23.31 5.60 -14.16
C LYS A 11 23.18 6.00 -15.63
N LEU A 12 21.96 6.29 -16.06
CA LEU A 12 21.71 6.86 -17.38
C LEU A 12 22.42 8.22 -17.46
N LEU A 13 23.42 8.32 -18.33
CA LEU A 13 24.16 9.55 -18.61
C LEU A 13 23.20 10.56 -19.24
N ILE A 14 23.07 11.75 -18.62
CA ILE A 14 22.14 12.79 -19.05
C ILE A 14 22.82 13.61 -20.14
N ALA A 15 22.46 13.39 -21.41
CA ALA A 15 22.68 14.36 -22.47
C ALA A 15 21.44 15.25 -22.57
N SER A 16 21.47 16.43 -21.95
CA SER A 16 20.39 17.42 -22.02
C SER A 16 20.69 18.45 -23.11
N GLY A 17 19.86 18.45 -24.17
CA GLY A 17 19.78 19.58 -25.09
C GLY A 17 19.21 20.80 -24.36
N SER A 18 20.01 21.85 -24.25
CA SER A 18 19.60 23.10 -23.58
C SER A 18 18.88 24.00 -24.57
N LEU A 19 17.69 24.51 -24.21
CA LEU A 19 17.05 25.64 -24.91
C LEU A 19 17.45 26.92 -24.18
N VAL A 20 18.30 27.74 -24.80
CA VAL A 20 18.74 29.03 -24.27
C VAL A 20 17.79 30.12 -24.80
N LEU A 21 17.01 30.75 -23.92
CA LEU A 21 16.31 32.00 -24.24
C LEU A 21 17.21 33.17 -23.83
N LEU A 22 17.81 33.84 -24.81
CA LEU A 22 18.57 35.08 -24.59
C LEU A 22 17.61 36.27 -24.60
N GLY A 23 17.24 36.76 -23.42
CA GLY A 23 16.68 38.09 -23.25
C GLY A 23 17.80 39.07 -22.93
N GLY A 24 18.13 39.97 -23.85
CA GLY A 24 19.10 41.04 -23.63
C GLY A 24 18.57 42.06 -22.61
N GLY A 25 19.38 42.36 -21.59
CA GLY A 25 19.07 43.40 -20.60
C GLY A 25 19.87 43.19 -19.31
N THR A 26 20.70 44.16 -18.99
CA THR A 26 21.70 44.19 -17.92
C THR A 26 21.20 43.84 -16.51
N ALA A 27 22.10 43.18 -15.76
CA ALA A 27 22.12 42.93 -14.31
C ALA A 27 21.22 41.82 -13.75
N GLY A 28 21.85 40.67 -13.45
CA GLY A 28 21.40 39.75 -12.39
C GLY A 28 20.38 38.68 -12.78
N THR A 29 20.56 37.96 -13.89
CA THR A 29 19.73 36.79 -14.22
C THR A 29 20.36 35.50 -13.70
N THR A 30 19.86 35.01 -12.57
CA THR A 30 20.03 33.60 -12.17
C THR A 30 19.28 32.74 -13.19
N VAL A 31 20.01 32.10 -14.11
CA VAL A 31 19.44 31.16 -15.08
C VAL A 31 19.06 29.88 -14.32
N ALA A 32 17.79 29.73 -13.96
CA ALA A 32 17.26 28.43 -13.56
C ALA A 32 17.17 27.55 -14.82
N VAL A 33 18.20 26.73 -15.06
CA VAL A 33 18.14 25.67 -16.07
C VAL A 33 17.15 24.61 -15.56
N VAL A 34 15.87 24.79 -15.87
CA VAL A 34 14.88 23.72 -15.71
C VAL A 34 15.12 22.76 -16.87
N ASN A 35 15.93 21.73 -16.62
CA ASN A 35 16.13 20.63 -17.57
C ASN A 35 14.80 19.89 -17.77
N LYS A 36 13.99 20.37 -18.70
CA LYS A 36 12.71 19.77 -19.06
C LYS A 36 12.99 18.53 -19.91
N ILE A 37 12.61 17.36 -19.39
CA ILE A 37 12.67 16.10 -20.14
C ILE A 37 11.90 16.28 -21.45
N SER A 38 12.49 15.88 -22.59
CA SER A 38 11.83 15.97 -23.90
C SER A 38 10.53 15.16 -23.91
N LYS A 39 9.58 15.53 -24.79
CA LYS A 39 8.29 14.82 -24.89
C LYS A 39 8.49 13.35 -25.20
N ASP A 40 9.40 13.02 -26.13
CA ASP A 40 9.68 11.64 -26.53
C ASP A 40 10.22 10.81 -25.37
N LYS A 41 11.13 11.39 -24.58
CA LYS A 41 11.68 10.71 -23.40
C LYS A 41 10.62 10.50 -22.30
N GLN A 42 9.68 11.43 -22.15
CA GLN A 42 8.54 11.23 -21.23
C GLN A 42 7.61 10.11 -21.70
N GLU A 43 7.48 9.92 -23.02
CA GLU A 43 6.70 8.83 -23.61
C GLU A 43 7.37 7.48 -23.41
N GLU A 44 8.67 7.38 -23.66
CA GLU A 44 9.47 6.19 -23.40
C GLU A 44 9.38 5.77 -21.93
N MET A 45 9.52 6.72 -21.00
CA MET A 45 9.40 6.45 -19.57
C MET A 45 8.00 5.96 -19.19
N PHE A 46 6.95 6.57 -19.74
CA PHE A 46 5.57 6.13 -19.50
C PHE A 46 5.35 4.68 -19.96
N ASN A 47 5.79 4.34 -21.17
CA ASN A 47 5.65 3.00 -21.73
C ASN A 47 6.48 1.95 -20.96
N SER A 48 7.69 2.31 -20.52
CA SER A 48 8.52 1.46 -19.65
C SER A 48 7.82 1.20 -18.31
N ILE A 49 7.29 2.24 -17.64
CA ILE A 49 6.53 2.08 -16.38
C ILE A 49 5.33 1.15 -16.57
N TRP A 50 4.53 1.36 -17.62
CA TRP A 50 3.37 0.52 -17.91
C TRP A 50 3.77 -0.95 -18.09
N LYS A 51 4.77 -1.20 -18.94
CA LYS A 51 5.21 -2.55 -19.29
C LYS A 51 5.87 -3.27 -18.11
N GLU A 52 6.68 -2.56 -17.34
CA GLU A 52 7.46 -3.16 -16.25
C GLU A 52 6.64 -3.40 -14.99
N ASN A 53 5.65 -2.57 -14.69
CA ASN A 53 4.94 -2.61 -13.41
C ASN A 53 3.49 -3.12 -13.49
N PHE A 54 2.82 -2.98 -14.64
CA PHE A 54 1.39 -3.22 -14.76
C PHE A 54 1.04 -4.30 -15.78
N SER A 55 1.51 -4.17 -17.02
CA SER A 55 1.21 -5.13 -18.09
C SER A 55 1.66 -6.54 -17.71
N ASN A 56 0.79 -7.52 -17.93
CA ASN A 56 0.97 -8.93 -17.53
C ASN A 56 1.11 -9.19 -16.01
N LYS A 57 0.81 -8.21 -15.16
CA LYS A 57 0.92 -8.29 -13.69
C LYS A 57 -0.40 -7.96 -12.98
N LEU A 58 -1.51 -8.08 -13.70
CA LEU A 58 -2.86 -7.71 -13.27
C LEU A 58 -3.66 -8.93 -12.84
N ILE A 59 -4.61 -8.74 -11.95
CA ILE A 59 -5.72 -9.67 -11.69
C ILE A 59 -6.99 -9.07 -12.29
N ASP A 60 -7.84 -9.90 -12.88
CA ASP A 60 -9.04 -9.47 -13.61
C ASP A 60 -10.12 -8.85 -12.69
N LYS A 61 -10.16 -9.29 -11.43
CA LYS A 61 -11.06 -8.78 -10.38
C LYS A 61 -10.67 -7.41 -9.78
N ILE A 62 -9.70 -6.72 -10.35
CA ILE A 62 -9.34 -5.35 -9.92
C ILE A 62 -10.26 -4.34 -10.60
N TYR A 63 -10.67 -3.32 -9.86
CA TYR A 63 -11.44 -2.19 -10.38
C TYR A 63 -10.57 -1.23 -11.18
N HIS A 64 -11.10 -0.66 -12.27
CA HIS A 64 -10.36 0.29 -13.11
C HIS A 64 -9.80 1.47 -12.31
N LYS A 65 -10.58 2.02 -11.37
CA LYS A 65 -10.12 3.12 -10.51
C LYS A 65 -8.87 2.76 -9.70
N ASN A 66 -8.74 1.50 -9.25
CA ASN A 66 -7.59 1.04 -8.46
C ASN A 66 -6.33 0.98 -9.32
N LEU A 67 -6.45 0.44 -10.55
CA LEU A 67 -5.36 0.46 -11.53
C LEU A 67 -4.92 1.90 -11.86
N ILE A 68 -5.87 2.80 -12.15
CA ILE A 68 -5.55 4.19 -12.51
C ILE A 68 -4.91 4.94 -11.34
N ASN A 69 -5.38 4.74 -10.12
CA ASN A 69 -4.79 5.34 -8.92
C ASN A 69 -3.33 4.89 -8.74
N GLN A 70 -3.06 3.60 -8.85
CA GLN A 70 -1.70 3.07 -8.71
C GLN A 70 -0.79 3.53 -9.85
N LEU A 71 -1.26 3.47 -11.10
CA LEU A 71 -0.50 3.98 -12.24
C LEU A 71 -0.15 5.46 -12.03
N ASN A 72 -1.11 6.29 -11.63
CA ASN A 72 -0.87 7.70 -11.35
C ASN A 72 0.08 7.93 -10.19
N LYS A 73 0.10 7.06 -9.19
CA LYS A 73 1.08 7.12 -8.11
C LYS A 73 2.50 6.90 -8.65
N GLU A 74 2.72 5.85 -9.42
CA GLU A 74 4.02 5.56 -10.06
C GLU A 74 4.45 6.71 -10.99
N LEU A 75 3.54 7.20 -11.84
CA LEU A 75 3.84 8.32 -12.75
C LEU A 75 4.28 9.58 -12.01
N LYS A 76 3.64 9.91 -10.88
CA LYS A 76 4.02 11.05 -10.04
C LYS A 76 5.42 10.90 -9.43
N GLN A 77 5.80 9.69 -9.00
CA GLN A 77 7.16 9.43 -8.48
C GLN A 77 8.23 9.72 -9.55
N HIS A 78 7.90 9.47 -10.81
CA HIS A 78 8.76 9.77 -11.97
C HIS A 78 8.55 11.17 -12.57
N LYS A 79 7.80 12.06 -11.90
CA LYS A 79 7.49 13.43 -12.35
C LYS A 79 6.81 13.48 -13.73
N LEU A 80 6.02 12.47 -14.06
CA LEU A 80 5.24 12.39 -15.29
C LEU A 80 3.80 12.89 -15.07
N SER A 81 3.16 13.34 -16.15
CA SER A 81 1.73 13.67 -16.16
C SER A 81 0.89 12.44 -15.86
N THR A 82 -0.13 12.61 -15.01
CA THR A 82 -1.13 11.57 -14.71
C THR A 82 -2.03 11.27 -15.91
N VAL A 83 -2.75 10.17 -15.79
CA VAL A 83 -3.78 9.72 -16.73
C VAL A 83 -5.16 9.70 -16.07
N SER A 84 -6.20 9.73 -16.88
CA SER A 84 -7.58 9.43 -16.47
C SER A 84 -8.20 8.43 -17.44
N LEU A 85 -9.27 7.74 -17.07
CA LEU A 85 -10.03 6.96 -18.06
C LEU A 85 -10.62 7.89 -19.12
N VAL A 86 -10.71 7.40 -20.36
CA VAL A 86 -11.50 8.06 -21.41
C VAL A 86 -12.99 8.01 -21.04
N ASP A 87 -13.46 6.85 -20.60
CA ASP A 87 -14.83 6.66 -20.11
C ASP A 87 -14.81 6.54 -18.58
N SER A 88 -15.23 7.62 -17.90
CA SER A 88 -15.29 7.66 -16.43
C SER A 88 -16.36 6.74 -15.84
N SER A 89 -17.35 6.28 -16.61
CA SER A 89 -18.37 5.36 -16.11
C SER A 89 -17.81 3.97 -15.75
N LEU A 90 -16.63 3.64 -16.30
CA LEU A 90 -15.95 2.36 -16.05
C LEU A 90 -15.22 2.31 -14.70
N LEU A 91 -15.08 3.42 -13.97
CA LEU A 91 -14.29 3.50 -12.73
C LEU A 91 -14.67 2.40 -11.72
N ASP A 92 -15.98 2.15 -11.57
CA ASP A 92 -16.55 1.15 -10.67
C ASP A 92 -16.87 -0.19 -11.38
N THR A 93 -16.13 -0.52 -12.44
CA THR A 93 -16.17 -1.83 -13.10
C THR A 93 -14.83 -2.55 -12.99
N THR A 94 -14.83 -3.88 -13.06
CA THR A 94 -13.62 -4.70 -13.07
C THR A 94 -12.96 -4.78 -14.44
N LEU A 95 -11.72 -5.23 -14.49
CA LEU A 95 -10.98 -5.51 -15.72
C LEU A 95 -11.37 -6.86 -16.37
N GLU A 96 -12.41 -7.52 -15.86
CA GLU A 96 -12.84 -8.85 -16.30
C GLU A 96 -13.17 -8.87 -17.79
N GLY A 97 -12.53 -9.79 -18.51
CA GLY A 97 -12.67 -9.94 -19.96
C GLY A 97 -12.09 -8.82 -20.81
N LYS A 98 -11.37 -7.84 -20.23
CA LYS A 98 -10.73 -6.75 -20.98
C LYS A 98 -9.35 -7.17 -21.48
N THR A 99 -8.99 -6.72 -22.67
CA THR A 99 -7.63 -6.85 -23.22
C THR A 99 -6.88 -5.52 -23.23
N THR A 100 -7.61 -4.42 -23.33
CA THR A 100 -7.07 -3.05 -23.33
C THR A 100 -7.88 -2.14 -22.42
N ILE A 101 -7.28 -1.00 -22.06
CA ILE A 101 -7.99 0.16 -21.50
C ILE A 101 -7.59 1.42 -22.25
N LYS A 102 -8.54 2.35 -22.41
CA LYS A 102 -8.28 3.67 -23.01
C LYS A 102 -8.16 4.73 -21.92
N VAL A 103 -7.05 5.47 -21.95
CA VAL A 103 -6.76 6.55 -21.00
C VAL A 103 -6.50 7.86 -21.72
N LEU A 104 -6.86 8.98 -21.09
CA LEU A 104 -6.45 10.31 -21.50
C LEU A 104 -5.13 10.66 -20.82
N ARG A 105 -4.11 10.98 -21.62
CA ARG A 105 -2.83 11.52 -21.16
C ARG A 105 -2.49 12.75 -21.99
N ASN A 106 -2.24 13.88 -21.33
CA ASN A 106 -1.95 15.16 -22.02
C ASN A 106 -3.00 15.52 -23.09
N LYS A 107 -4.29 15.28 -22.80
CA LYS A 107 -5.43 15.49 -23.71
C LYS A 107 -5.44 14.59 -24.97
N LYS A 108 -4.62 13.55 -25.00
CA LYS A 108 -4.61 12.53 -26.07
C LYS A 108 -5.10 11.20 -25.52
N GLU A 109 -5.87 10.49 -26.32
CA GLU A 109 -6.21 9.10 -26.03
C GLU A 109 -4.98 8.21 -26.27
N VAL A 110 -4.75 7.33 -25.31
CA VAL A 110 -3.73 6.29 -25.35
C VAL A 110 -4.41 4.98 -24.98
N GLU A 111 -4.23 3.97 -25.82
CA GLU A 111 -4.70 2.61 -25.55
C GLU A 111 -3.58 1.80 -24.91
N LEU A 112 -3.88 1.19 -23.77
CA LEU A 112 -2.94 0.42 -22.98
C LEU A 112 -3.31 -1.07 -23.03
N GLU A 113 -2.39 -1.87 -23.55
CA GLU A 113 -2.50 -3.33 -23.57
C GLU A 113 -2.30 -3.91 -22.15
N LEU A 114 -3.32 -4.61 -21.64
CA LEU A 114 -3.28 -5.23 -20.30
C LEU A 114 -2.43 -6.50 -20.30
N GLY A 115 -2.39 -7.22 -21.42
CA GLY A 115 -1.66 -8.48 -21.56
C GLY A 115 -2.37 -9.65 -20.89
N THR A 116 -1.60 -10.63 -20.39
CA THR A 116 -2.13 -11.81 -19.70
C THR A 116 -2.37 -11.53 -18.22
N PHE A 117 -3.56 -11.86 -17.72
CA PHE A 117 -3.85 -11.77 -16.30
C PHE A 117 -3.19 -12.89 -15.50
N LEU A 118 -2.79 -12.55 -14.28
CA LEU A 118 -2.40 -13.48 -13.24
C LEU A 118 -3.64 -14.24 -12.73
N SER A 119 -3.42 -15.42 -12.17
CA SER A 119 -4.47 -16.17 -11.47
C SER A 119 -5.04 -15.37 -10.30
N ASN A 120 -6.35 -15.54 -10.05
CA ASN A 120 -7.04 -14.97 -8.90
C ASN A 120 -6.50 -15.48 -7.55
N ASN A 121 -5.81 -16.62 -7.54
CA ASN A 121 -5.13 -17.14 -6.37
C ASN A 121 -3.75 -17.65 -6.75
N LYS A 122 -2.76 -17.38 -5.90
CA LYS A 122 -1.41 -17.92 -5.99
C LYS A 122 -0.96 -18.30 -4.59
N ASN A 123 -0.45 -19.51 -4.42
CA ASN A 123 0.11 -19.92 -3.14
C ASN A 123 1.42 -19.19 -2.85
N ALA A 124 1.63 -18.86 -1.58
CA ALA A 124 2.90 -18.37 -1.09
C ALA A 124 3.97 -19.47 -1.19
N GLU A 125 5.21 -19.04 -1.43
CA GLU A 125 6.38 -19.89 -1.52
C GLU A 125 7.32 -19.58 -0.36
N PHE A 126 7.94 -20.61 0.19
CA PHE A 126 8.78 -20.55 1.37
C PHE A 126 10.04 -21.38 1.20
N ASN A 127 11.07 -21.08 1.99
CA ASN A 127 12.17 -22.00 2.21
C ASN A 127 11.74 -23.23 3.04
N GLU A 128 12.61 -24.25 3.12
CA GLU A 128 12.28 -25.57 3.70
C GLU A 128 11.75 -25.51 5.14
N ASP A 129 12.29 -24.61 5.97
CA ASP A 129 11.91 -24.46 7.38
C ASP A 129 10.80 -23.41 7.62
N GLN A 130 10.25 -22.83 6.55
CA GLN A 130 9.19 -21.82 6.59
C GLN A 130 9.54 -20.56 7.41
N THR A 131 10.81 -20.19 7.47
CA THR A 131 11.24 -18.92 8.10
C THR A 131 11.36 -17.77 7.11
N ILE A 132 11.50 -18.05 5.82
CA ILE A 132 11.62 -17.05 4.75
C ILE A 132 10.53 -17.31 3.72
N CYS A 133 9.67 -16.33 3.51
CA CYS A 133 8.73 -16.27 2.41
C CYS A 133 9.44 -15.66 1.19
N THR A 134 9.53 -16.41 0.10
CA THR A 134 10.18 -15.98 -1.16
C THR A 134 9.18 -15.37 -2.13
N ASP A 135 7.91 -15.76 -2.02
CA ASP A 135 6.79 -15.17 -2.75
C ASP A 135 5.57 -15.15 -1.84
N ILE A 136 4.93 -14.00 -1.68
CA ILE A 136 3.86 -13.84 -0.68
C ILE A 136 2.56 -14.56 -1.01
N GLY A 137 2.39 -14.97 -2.28
CA GLY A 137 1.10 -15.42 -2.78
C GLY A 137 -0.02 -14.41 -2.58
N TRP A 138 -1.22 -14.74 -3.03
CA TRP A 138 -2.42 -13.94 -2.79
C TRP A 138 -3.68 -14.77 -2.95
N GLN A 139 -4.75 -14.23 -2.39
CA GLN A 139 -6.10 -14.74 -2.54
C GLN A 139 -7.06 -13.59 -2.76
N VAL A 140 -8.05 -13.80 -3.63
CA VAL A 140 -9.16 -12.87 -3.84
C VAL A 140 -10.35 -13.35 -3.03
N GLY A 141 -10.72 -12.56 -2.02
CA GLY A 141 -11.86 -12.79 -1.14
C GLY A 141 -12.94 -11.72 -1.28
N ASN A 142 -14.12 -12.05 -0.78
CA ASN A 142 -15.21 -11.12 -0.53
C ASN A 142 -15.46 -11.16 0.98
N ILE A 143 -14.99 -10.16 1.74
CA ILE A 143 -15.15 -10.17 3.20
C ILE A 143 -16.43 -9.45 3.58
N ASN A 144 -17.41 -10.27 3.95
CA ASN A 144 -18.47 -10.10 4.95
C ASN A 144 -18.60 -8.69 5.62
N ASN A 145 -19.60 -7.95 5.15
CA ASN A 145 -20.58 -7.15 5.90
C ASN A 145 -20.18 -5.95 6.79
N VAL A 146 -18.91 -5.54 6.90
CA VAL A 146 -18.60 -4.24 7.56
C VAL A 146 -18.69 -3.06 6.58
N LEU A 147 -18.32 -3.33 5.32
CA LEU A 147 -18.45 -2.39 4.22
C LEU A 147 -19.61 -2.83 3.31
N ASN A 148 -20.84 -2.91 3.84
CA ASN A 148 -22.05 -3.32 3.09
C ASN A 148 -22.24 -2.61 1.73
N ASN A 149 -21.49 -1.53 1.47
CA ASN A 149 -21.55 -0.73 0.26
C ASN A 149 -20.31 -0.83 -0.66
N THR A 150 -19.19 -1.44 -0.25
CA THR A 150 -18.03 -1.58 -1.15
C THR A 150 -18.19 -2.85 -1.97
N LYS A 151 -18.54 -2.71 -3.24
CA LYS A 151 -18.55 -3.82 -4.21
C LYS A 151 -17.14 -4.39 -4.48
N GLU A 152 -16.11 -3.90 -3.79
CA GLU A 152 -14.72 -4.18 -4.09
C GLU A 152 -14.28 -5.57 -3.66
N PHE A 153 -13.57 -6.25 -4.55
CA PHE A 153 -12.86 -7.47 -4.22
C PHE A 153 -11.68 -7.14 -3.31
N LEU A 154 -11.49 -7.97 -2.29
CA LEU A 154 -10.37 -7.84 -1.38
C LEU A 154 -9.29 -8.84 -1.78
N ILE A 155 -8.10 -8.32 -2.05
CA ILE A 155 -6.95 -9.09 -2.49
C ILE A 155 -5.90 -8.97 -1.39
N ALA A 156 -5.60 -10.10 -0.75
CA ALA A 156 -4.69 -10.15 0.39
C ALA A 156 -3.61 -11.21 0.17
N PRO A 157 -2.43 -11.06 0.79
CA PRO A 157 -1.44 -12.13 0.86
C PRO A 157 -2.04 -13.40 1.48
N ASN A 158 -1.41 -14.55 1.25
CA ASN A 158 -1.77 -15.73 2.03
C ASN A 158 -1.37 -15.55 3.51
N VAL A 159 -1.97 -16.36 4.38
CA VAL A 159 -1.60 -16.41 5.80
C VAL A 159 -0.20 -17.01 5.91
N MET A 160 0.70 -16.31 6.58
CA MET A 160 2.08 -16.76 6.75
C MET A 160 2.18 -17.77 7.89
N PRO A 161 3.03 -18.80 7.77
CA PRO A 161 3.43 -19.60 8.92
C PRO A 161 3.96 -18.72 10.06
N LYS A 162 3.63 -19.08 11.30
CA LYS A 162 4.03 -18.32 12.49
C LYS A 162 5.55 -18.17 12.66
N THR A 163 6.32 -19.02 12.00
CA THR A 163 7.79 -19.05 11.98
C THR A 163 8.42 -18.02 11.06
N VAL A 164 7.65 -17.41 10.15
CA VAL A 164 8.17 -16.47 9.14
C VAL A 164 8.80 -15.25 9.80
N LYS A 165 10.05 -15.00 9.43
CA LYS A 165 10.91 -13.89 9.86
C LYS A 165 11.23 -12.92 8.73
N GLN A 166 11.01 -13.32 7.48
CA GLN A 166 11.34 -12.52 6.32
C GLN A 166 10.31 -12.74 5.20
N VAL A 167 9.95 -11.64 4.54
CA VAL A 167 9.09 -11.60 3.36
C VAL A 167 9.76 -10.77 2.25
N PRO A 168 9.27 -10.82 1.00
CA PRO A 168 9.74 -9.94 -0.05
C PRO A 168 9.52 -8.46 0.28
N ASP A 169 10.48 -7.60 -0.09
CA ASP A 169 10.44 -6.15 0.17
C ASP A 169 9.32 -5.41 -0.55
N LYS A 170 8.75 -6.01 -1.60
CA LYS A 170 7.70 -5.40 -2.41
C LYS A 170 6.40 -6.15 -2.24
N LEU A 171 5.39 -5.43 -1.75
CA LEU A 171 4.01 -5.87 -1.82
C LEU A 171 3.51 -5.69 -3.27
N PRO A 172 2.86 -6.70 -3.89
CA PRO A 172 2.21 -6.53 -5.18
C PRO A 172 1.19 -5.41 -5.10
N TRP A 173 1.24 -4.48 -6.05
CA TRP A 173 0.49 -3.22 -5.96
C TRP A 173 -1.03 -3.40 -5.92
N PHE A 174 -1.53 -4.52 -6.44
CA PHE A 174 -2.95 -4.84 -6.46
C PHE A 174 -3.49 -5.34 -5.11
N ILE A 175 -2.61 -5.63 -4.13
CA ILE A 175 -3.03 -5.94 -2.78
C ILE A 175 -3.70 -4.70 -2.19
N ASN A 176 -4.94 -4.87 -1.73
CA ASN A 176 -5.72 -3.83 -1.06
C ASN A 176 -6.13 -4.23 0.36
N ALA A 177 -5.64 -5.36 0.85
CA ALA A 177 -6.01 -5.90 2.14
C ALA A 177 -4.87 -6.68 2.81
N LEU A 178 -4.86 -6.66 4.15
CA LEU A 178 -4.01 -7.51 4.97
C LEU A 178 -4.90 -8.27 5.96
N PHE A 179 -5.04 -9.60 5.76
CA PHE A 179 -5.94 -10.45 6.54
C PHE A 179 -5.18 -11.54 7.25
N THR A 180 -5.12 -11.47 8.58
CA THR A 180 -4.47 -12.50 9.42
C THR A 180 -3.06 -12.85 8.96
N THR A 181 -2.41 -11.97 8.18
CA THR A 181 -1.23 -12.32 7.38
C THR A 181 -0.09 -12.79 8.25
N PHE A 182 0.07 -12.22 9.44
CA PHE A 182 1.07 -12.59 10.44
C PHE A 182 0.44 -12.98 11.77
N LYS A 183 -0.77 -13.56 11.72
CA LYS A 183 -1.46 -14.06 12.91
C LYS A 183 -0.57 -15.09 13.63
N ASP A 184 -0.51 -14.98 14.96
CA ASP A 184 0.24 -15.81 15.88
C ASP A 184 1.76 -15.87 15.60
N ASN A 185 2.31 -14.91 14.84
CA ASN A 185 3.74 -14.87 14.52
C ASN A 185 4.60 -14.86 15.79
N GLU A 186 5.65 -15.69 15.79
CA GLU A 186 6.47 -15.96 16.98
C GLU A 186 7.70 -15.06 17.10
N ASN A 187 7.89 -14.12 16.17
CA ASN A 187 9.08 -13.29 16.06
C ASN A 187 8.80 -11.84 16.49
N GLU A 188 9.84 -11.18 16.97
CA GLU A 188 9.78 -9.75 17.31
C GLU A 188 9.67 -8.88 16.06
N LYS A 189 10.29 -9.33 14.96
CA LYS A 189 10.40 -8.61 13.69
C LYS A 189 10.23 -9.56 12.52
N ILE A 190 9.73 -9.01 11.43
CA ILE A 190 9.55 -9.64 10.13
C ILE A 190 10.23 -8.74 9.10
N GLU A 191 11.40 -9.14 8.61
CA GLU A 191 12.15 -8.38 7.61
C GLU A 191 11.38 -8.28 6.30
N GLY A 192 11.33 -7.07 5.73
CA GLY A 192 10.70 -6.78 4.44
C GLY A 192 9.38 -6.01 4.57
N ILE A 193 8.63 -6.20 5.66
CA ILE A 193 7.34 -5.51 5.85
C ILE A 193 7.48 -3.99 6.01
N GLN A 194 8.65 -3.51 6.45
CA GLN A 194 8.94 -2.08 6.55
C GLN A 194 9.04 -1.42 5.18
N ASN A 195 9.26 -2.20 4.11
CA ASN A 195 9.39 -1.69 2.75
C ASN A 195 8.07 -1.76 1.95
N TRP A 196 7.03 -2.35 2.54
CA TRP A 196 5.73 -2.48 1.88
C TRP A 196 5.05 -1.13 1.67
N ASP A 197 4.58 -0.93 0.44
CA ASP A 197 3.71 0.18 0.12
C ASP A 197 2.27 -0.15 0.50
N THR A 198 1.83 0.31 1.66
CA THR A 198 0.49 0.05 2.18
C THR A 198 -0.56 1.07 1.73
N SER A 199 -0.24 2.02 0.85
CA SER A 199 -1.20 3.10 0.52
C SER A 199 -2.46 2.62 -0.19
N ASN A 200 -2.45 1.41 -0.76
CA ASN A 200 -3.62 0.81 -1.41
C ASN A 200 -4.46 -0.04 -0.42
N ILE A 201 -4.01 -0.21 0.82
CA ILE A 201 -4.68 -1.07 1.79
C ILE A 201 -5.93 -0.37 2.35
N VAL A 202 -7.10 -0.90 2.00
CA VAL A 202 -8.40 -0.44 2.51
C VAL A 202 -8.81 -1.16 3.78
N SER A 203 -8.26 -2.35 4.05
CA SER A 203 -8.66 -3.18 5.18
C SER A 203 -7.50 -3.96 5.80
N MET A 204 -7.35 -3.82 7.12
CA MET A 204 -6.41 -4.57 7.95
C MET A 204 -7.19 -5.30 9.04
N PHE A 205 -7.36 -6.61 8.89
CA PHE A 205 -8.01 -7.47 9.88
C PHE A 205 -6.99 -8.39 10.52
N TYR A 206 -6.85 -8.29 11.85
CA TYR A 206 -6.13 -9.29 12.64
C TYR A 206 -4.69 -9.58 12.17
N VAL A 207 -4.02 -8.58 11.57
CA VAL A 207 -2.74 -8.77 10.87
C VAL A 207 -1.68 -9.41 11.77
N PHE A 208 -1.56 -8.93 13.01
CA PHE A 208 -0.64 -9.42 14.04
C PHE A 208 -1.40 -9.98 15.26
N GLN A 209 -2.63 -10.47 15.06
CA GLN A 209 -3.41 -11.07 16.15
C GLN A 209 -2.60 -12.18 16.80
N GLY A 210 -2.42 -12.15 18.12
CA GLY A 210 -1.70 -13.17 18.88
C GLY A 210 -0.18 -13.22 18.61
N ALA A 211 0.39 -12.28 17.85
CA ALA A 211 1.82 -12.17 17.64
C ALA A 211 2.51 -11.59 18.89
N LYS A 212 2.55 -12.39 19.97
CA LYS A 212 2.86 -11.93 21.33
C LYS A 212 4.21 -11.22 21.49
N LYS A 213 5.19 -11.55 20.63
CA LYS A 213 6.54 -10.97 20.68
C LYS A 213 6.73 -9.81 19.71
N PHE A 214 5.82 -9.61 18.76
CA PHE A 214 5.97 -8.60 17.71
C PHE A 214 6.06 -7.19 18.30
N ASP A 215 7.15 -6.48 17.99
CA ASP A 215 7.42 -5.12 18.46
C ASP A 215 8.22 -4.32 17.41
N GLN A 216 8.00 -4.62 16.12
CA GLN A 216 8.66 -3.92 15.02
C GLN A 216 7.98 -2.59 14.72
N ASN A 217 8.78 -1.54 14.54
CA ASN A 217 8.26 -0.23 14.13
C ASN A 217 7.68 -0.31 12.70
N ILE A 218 6.38 -0.02 12.60
CA ILE A 218 5.61 0.06 11.34
C ILE A 218 4.89 1.41 11.19
N ASN A 219 5.40 2.45 11.87
CA ASN A 219 4.85 3.81 11.79
C ASN A 219 4.93 4.42 10.37
N ASN A 220 5.78 3.83 9.51
CA ASN A 220 5.94 4.24 8.12
C ASN A 220 4.87 3.66 7.17
N TRP A 221 4.02 2.74 7.64
CA TRP A 221 2.88 2.30 6.86
C TRP A 221 1.91 3.46 6.62
N ASN A 222 1.51 3.62 5.36
CA ASN A 222 0.49 4.57 4.97
C ASN A 222 -0.90 3.96 5.18
N THR A 223 -1.68 4.53 6.11
CA THR A 223 -3.06 4.11 6.41
C THR A 223 -4.13 5.08 5.88
N SER A 224 -3.76 6.07 5.06
CA SER A 224 -4.68 7.14 4.61
C SER A 224 -5.83 6.65 3.72
N ASN A 225 -5.81 5.39 3.29
CA ASN A 225 -6.90 4.73 2.55
C ASN A 225 -7.56 3.59 3.34
N SER A 226 -7.03 3.27 4.53
CA SER A 226 -7.58 2.21 5.37
C SER A 226 -8.89 2.67 6.01
N MET A 227 -9.94 1.87 5.84
CA MET A 227 -11.24 2.07 6.47
C MET A 227 -11.41 1.18 7.70
N ILE A 228 -10.68 0.07 7.75
CA ILE A 228 -10.79 -0.94 8.80
C ILE A 228 -9.40 -1.26 9.37
N LEU A 229 -9.24 -1.09 10.68
CA LEU A 229 -8.06 -1.49 11.46
C LEU A 229 -8.47 -2.42 12.60
N GLN A 230 -9.37 -3.37 12.32
CA GLN A 230 -9.93 -4.22 13.35
C GLN A 230 -8.91 -5.26 13.85
N GLY A 231 -8.63 -5.22 15.16
CA GLY A 231 -7.83 -6.23 15.86
C GLY A 231 -6.41 -6.41 15.34
N VAL A 232 -5.82 -5.41 14.68
CA VAL A 232 -4.48 -5.51 14.07
C VAL A 232 -3.45 -6.01 15.09
N PHE A 233 -3.51 -5.54 16.34
CA PHE A 233 -2.61 -5.92 17.44
C PHE A 233 -3.33 -6.68 18.55
N TRP A 234 -4.48 -7.32 18.26
CA TRP A 234 -5.23 -8.04 19.29
C TRP A 234 -4.38 -9.17 19.89
N ASN A 235 -4.10 -9.10 21.20
CA ASN A 235 -3.18 -9.98 21.95
C ASN A 235 -1.71 -9.95 21.47
N ALA A 236 -1.26 -8.88 20.80
CA ALA A 236 0.16 -8.63 20.54
C ALA A 236 0.81 -8.04 21.80
N GLU A 237 0.99 -8.90 22.82
CA GLU A 237 1.29 -8.49 24.20
C GLU A 237 2.49 -7.54 24.34
N SER A 238 3.53 -7.71 23.50
CA SER A 238 4.77 -6.91 23.57
C SER A 238 4.75 -5.62 22.76
N PHE A 239 3.77 -5.41 21.87
CA PHE A 239 3.79 -4.31 20.92
C PHE A 239 3.72 -2.95 21.62
N ASN A 240 4.74 -2.10 21.39
CA ASN A 240 4.83 -0.77 21.97
C ASN A 240 5.59 0.20 21.04
N GLN A 241 5.27 0.20 19.75
CA GLN A 241 5.88 1.09 18.76
C GLN A 241 4.98 2.27 18.42
N PRO A 242 5.56 3.45 18.10
CA PRO A 242 4.77 4.62 17.75
C PRO A 242 3.90 4.33 16.51
N LEU A 243 2.67 4.86 16.53
CA LEU A 243 1.70 4.80 15.42
C LEU A 243 1.11 6.18 15.09
N ASN A 244 1.75 7.24 15.59
CA ASN A 244 1.20 8.60 15.53
C ASN A 244 1.17 9.17 14.09
N ASP A 245 1.91 8.57 13.15
CA ASP A 245 1.88 8.98 11.74
C ASP A 245 0.86 8.20 10.91
N TRP A 246 0.14 7.24 11.51
CA TRP A 246 -1.01 6.63 10.88
C TRP A 246 -2.13 7.66 10.74
N ASP A 247 -2.56 7.90 9.50
CA ASP A 247 -3.78 8.64 9.20
C ASP A 247 -4.99 7.72 9.38
N VAL A 248 -5.75 7.94 10.45
CA VAL A 248 -6.97 7.19 10.76
C VAL A 248 -8.25 7.96 10.43
N SER A 249 -8.14 9.10 9.73
CA SER A 249 -9.29 9.98 9.44
C SER A 249 -10.39 9.32 8.62
N LYS A 250 -10.10 8.26 7.86
CA LYS A 250 -11.10 7.47 7.11
C LYS A 250 -11.55 6.19 7.81
N VAL A 251 -10.94 5.85 8.95
CA VAL A 251 -11.19 4.58 9.63
C VAL A 251 -12.55 4.63 10.29
N ILE A 252 -13.40 3.67 9.94
CA ILE A 252 -14.75 3.50 10.51
C ILE A 252 -14.79 2.43 11.61
N ASN A 253 -13.80 1.53 11.66
CA ASN A 253 -13.75 0.42 12.60
C ASN A 253 -12.34 0.22 13.18
N LEU A 254 -12.23 0.44 14.49
CA LEU A 254 -11.07 0.27 15.35
C LEU A 254 -11.33 -0.81 16.44
N ASN A 255 -12.36 -1.65 16.27
CA ASN A 255 -12.70 -2.69 17.24
C ASN A 255 -11.46 -3.54 17.56
N LEU A 256 -11.25 -3.82 18.85
CA LEU A 256 -10.19 -4.70 19.34
C LEU A 256 -8.76 -4.30 18.97
N LEU A 257 -8.51 -3.14 18.35
CA LEU A 257 -7.22 -2.80 17.71
C LEU A 257 -6.01 -3.09 18.61
N PHE A 258 -6.07 -2.67 19.88
CA PHE A 258 -5.04 -2.90 20.89
C PHE A 258 -5.50 -3.83 22.02
N SER A 259 -6.63 -4.52 21.87
CA SER A 259 -7.15 -5.40 22.93
C SER A 259 -6.07 -6.41 23.34
N GLY A 260 -5.70 -6.49 24.62
CA GLY A 260 -4.63 -7.37 25.10
C GLY A 260 -3.20 -7.04 24.64
N ALA A 261 -2.96 -5.90 23.98
CA ALA A 261 -1.62 -5.38 23.73
C ALA A 261 -1.07 -4.72 25.00
N LYS A 262 -0.68 -5.56 25.97
CA LYS A 262 -0.41 -5.16 27.35
C LYS A 262 0.57 -4.00 27.50
N ARG A 263 1.64 -4.01 26.68
CA ARG A 263 2.71 -3.00 26.74
C ARG A 263 2.45 -1.75 25.93
N PHE A 264 1.37 -1.66 25.17
CA PHE A 264 1.14 -0.52 24.29
C PHE A 264 0.89 0.74 25.11
N ASN A 265 1.82 1.70 25.04
CA ASN A 265 1.71 2.97 25.74
C ASN A 265 2.32 4.12 24.91
N GLN A 266 1.83 4.28 23.68
CA GLN A 266 2.30 5.31 22.76
C GLN A 266 1.28 6.43 22.58
N HIS A 267 1.78 7.63 22.31
CA HIS A 267 0.96 8.78 21.98
C HIS A 267 0.20 8.58 20.67
N LEU A 268 -1.10 8.91 20.69
CA LEU A 268 -2.02 8.86 19.55
C LEU A 268 -2.66 10.22 19.29
N ASP A 269 -2.02 11.31 19.74
CA ASP A 269 -2.61 12.65 19.79
C ASP A 269 -2.94 13.23 18.40
N LYS A 270 -2.35 12.70 17.32
CA LYS A 270 -2.65 13.11 15.94
C LYS A 270 -3.80 12.34 15.29
N TRP A 271 -4.34 11.31 15.94
CA TRP A 271 -5.40 10.49 15.37
C TRP A 271 -6.72 11.25 15.32
N ASP A 272 -7.23 11.49 14.12
CA ASP A 272 -8.59 11.97 13.90
C ASP A 272 -9.55 10.78 13.84
N THR A 273 -10.23 10.48 14.95
CA THR A 273 -11.21 9.39 15.03
C THR A 273 -12.64 9.86 14.77
N SER A 274 -12.85 11.04 14.16
CA SER A 274 -14.20 11.60 13.95
C SER A 274 -15.12 10.73 13.08
N ASN A 275 -14.54 9.93 12.17
CA ASN A 275 -15.26 8.98 11.33
C ASN A 275 -15.36 7.57 11.93
N ALA A 276 -14.74 7.30 13.09
CA ALA A 276 -14.82 5.99 13.71
C ALA A 276 -16.22 5.74 14.28
N ILE A 277 -16.88 4.70 13.77
CA ILE A 277 -18.23 4.27 14.21
C ILE A 277 -18.11 3.13 15.22
N GLN A 278 -17.07 2.29 15.10
CA GLN A 278 -16.88 1.11 15.94
C GLN A 278 -15.52 1.16 16.64
N MET A 279 -15.54 1.24 17.98
CA MET A 279 -14.35 1.27 18.84
C MET A 279 -14.50 0.33 20.04
N ILE A 280 -15.26 -0.76 19.87
CA ILE A 280 -15.58 -1.71 20.94
C ILE A 280 -14.29 -2.40 21.39
N SER A 281 -14.02 -2.35 22.70
CA SER A 281 -12.87 -3.01 23.32
C SER A 281 -11.51 -2.64 22.70
N THR A 282 -11.38 -1.47 22.06
CA THR A 282 -10.14 -1.04 21.38
C THR A 282 -8.92 -1.10 22.31
N PHE A 283 -9.08 -0.71 23.58
CA PHE A 283 -8.03 -0.69 24.61
C PHE A 283 -8.33 -1.66 25.77
N LYS A 284 -9.16 -2.69 25.56
CA LYS A 284 -9.45 -3.65 26.62
C LYS A 284 -8.18 -4.41 26.99
N ASN A 285 -7.82 -4.48 28.27
CA ASN A 285 -6.61 -5.16 28.76
C ASN A 285 -5.29 -4.61 28.17
N THR A 286 -5.24 -3.32 27.78
CA THR A 286 -3.97 -2.61 27.54
C THR A 286 -3.45 -2.07 28.88
N GLU A 287 -2.73 -2.91 29.62
CA GLU A 287 -2.36 -2.68 31.02
C GLU A 287 -1.52 -1.39 31.22
N ASP A 288 -0.60 -1.11 30.30
CA ASP A 288 0.30 0.05 30.42
C ASP A 288 -0.26 1.35 29.81
N PHE A 289 -1.38 1.28 29.08
CA PHE A 289 -1.89 2.43 28.33
C PHE A 289 -2.49 3.50 29.25
N ASN A 290 -1.88 4.70 29.26
CA ASN A 290 -2.35 5.85 30.04
C ASN A 290 -2.62 7.10 29.18
N GLY A 291 -2.66 6.93 27.85
CA GLY A 291 -2.79 8.03 26.89
C GLY A 291 -4.13 8.77 26.97
N ASN A 292 -4.08 10.08 26.78
CA ASN A 292 -5.27 10.93 26.67
C ASN A 292 -5.85 10.81 25.26
N ILE A 293 -6.79 9.88 25.07
CA ILE A 293 -7.52 9.83 23.80
C ILE A 293 -8.57 10.93 23.86
N THR A 294 -8.38 12.01 23.09
CA THR A 294 -9.43 13.04 22.92
C THR A 294 -10.54 12.44 22.04
N ILE A 295 -11.33 11.53 22.61
CA ILE A 295 -12.45 10.89 21.93
C ILE A 295 -13.61 11.88 21.96
N ARG A 296 -13.82 12.64 20.88
CA ARG A 296 -14.94 13.58 20.78
C ARG A 296 -16.33 12.92 20.70
N ASN A 297 -16.44 11.60 20.84
CA ASN A 297 -17.69 10.87 20.57
C ASN A 297 -17.92 9.61 21.44
N LEU A 298 -17.76 9.69 22.76
CA LEU A 298 -18.18 8.61 23.68
C LEU A 298 -19.65 8.67 24.11
N SER A 299 -20.54 9.32 23.37
CA SER A 299 -21.98 9.30 23.73
C SER A 299 -22.67 7.95 23.53
N PHE A 300 -21.98 6.87 23.10
CA PHE A 300 -22.64 5.62 22.70
C PHE A 300 -21.95 4.28 23.03
N LEU A 301 -21.10 4.15 24.05
CA LEU A 301 -20.65 2.81 24.48
C LEU A 301 -20.78 2.58 25.99
N PRO A 302 -21.44 1.48 26.42
CA PRO A 302 -21.40 1.04 27.80
C PRO A 302 -19.99 0.51 28.11
N LEU A 303 -19.50 0.89 29.28
CA LEU A 303 -18.24 0.44 29.89
C LEU A 303 -18.21 -1.08 30.10
#